data_AF-A0A2S5T4K7-F1
#
_entry.id   AF-A0A2S5T4K7-F1
#
_cell.length_a   1.000
_cell.length_b   1.000
_cell.length_c   1.000
_cell.angle_alpha   90.00
_cell.angle_beta   90.00
_cell.angle_gamma   90.00
#
_symmetry.space_group_name_H-M   'P 1'
#
loop_
_entity.id
_entity.type
_entity.pdbx_description
1 polymer ?
#
loop_
_entity_poly.entity_id
_entity_poly.type
_entity_poly.pdbx_seq_one_letter_code
_entity_poly.pdbx_strand_id
1 'polypeptide(L)'
;MTRGSTWYYVIHWIRFYFGAHLLFSGIRYAMTGYVPEIPGIGGEWVQANANIYLYQAIKYLEIVTGAMLFFNRFPLLGLILEFPATVNIFWLNTFIVGGPEMPRQLFTGPQELFLNGVLLLAYSGWMYGAIRPKLEPLPIWDGAKAYVPELKAGTLDPRG
;
A
#
# COMPACT_ATOMS: atom_id res chain seq x y z
N MET A 1 14.29 5.17 -10.50
CA MET A 1 13.86 4.99 -11.91
C MET A 1 14.00 6.31 -12.65
N THR A 2 14.58 6.30 -13.85
CA THR A 2 14.73 7.48 -14.70
C THR A 2 13.41 7.81 -15.41
N ARG A 3 13.09 9.11 -15.54
CA ARG A 3 11.97 9.55 -16.39
C ARG A 3 12.23 9.10 -17.83
N GLY A 4 11.26 8.41 -18.44
CA GLY A 4 11.36 7.88 -19.81
C GLY A 4 11.57 6.37 -19.92
N SER A 5 11.85 5.66 -18.82
CA SER A 5 11.87 4.19 -18.83
C SER A 5 10.45 3.63 -18.94
N THR A 6 10.25 2.57 -19.74
CA THR A 6 8.95 1.85 -19.81
C THR A 6 8.44 1.46 -18.41
N TRP A 7 9.35 1.02 -17.54
CA TRP A 7 9.02 0.64 -16.17
C TRP A 7 8.49 1.80 -15.32
N TYR A 8 8.94 3.03 -15.59
CA TYR A 8 8.40 4.22 -14.92
C TYR A 8 6.90 4.34 -15.21
N TYR A 9 6.51 4.23 -16.48
CA TYR A 9 5.10 4.31 -16.88
C TYR A 9 4.27 3.14 -16.35
N VAL A 10 4.81 1.92 -16.39
CA VAL A 10 4.14 0.72 -15.85
C VAL A 10 3.82 0.90 -14.36
N ILE A 11 4.80 1.27 -13.54
CA ILE A 11 4.58 1.45 -12.09
C ILE A 11 3.62 2.61 -11.81
N HIS A 12 3.68 3.70 -12.58
CA HIS A 12 2.74 4.81 -12.40
C HIS A 12 1.32 4.41 -12.77
N TRP A 13 1.16 3.65 -13.85
CA TRP A 13 -0.14 3.12 -14.26
C TRP A 13 -0.71 2.17 -13.20
N ILE A 14 0.10 1.22 -12.70
CA ILE A 14 -0.30 0.30 -11.61
C ILE A 14 -0.73 1.09 -10.37
N ARG A 15 0.04 2.12 -9.98
CA ARG A 15 -0.31 3.00 -8.86
C ARG A 15 -1.65 3.70 -9.08
N PHE A 16 -1.85 4.29 -10.25
CA PHE A 16 -3.11 4.99 -10.55
C PHE A 16 -4.29 4.03 -10.57
N TYR A 17 -4.14 2.86 -11.19
CA TYR A 17 -5.16 1.82 -11.23
C TYR A 17 -5.52 1.36 -9.81
N PHE A 18 -4.52 0.99 -9.00
CA PHE A 18 -4.74 0.50 -7.64
C PHE A 18 -5.31 1.60 -6.72
N GLY A 19 -4.76 2.81 -6.77
CA GLY A 19 -5.29 3.95 -6.00
C GLY A 19 -6.72 4.32 -6.38
N ALA A 20 -7.06 4.33 -7.68
CA ALA A 20 -8.42 4.56 -8.15
C ALA A 20 -9.37 3.43 -7.73
N HIS A 21 -8.90 2.18 -7.74
CA HIS A 21 -9.67 1.03 -7.28
C HIS A 21 -10.05 1.13 -5.79
N LEU A 22 -9.11 1.48 -4.92
CA LEU A 22 -9.35 1.70 -3.49
C LEU A 22 -10.30 2.87 -3.26
N LEU A 23 -10.09 3.99 -3.96
CA LEU A 23 -11.00 5.15 -3.89
C LEU A 23 -12.41 4.78 -4.32
N PHE A 24 -12.57 4.07 -5.43
CA PHE A 24 -13.88 3.65 -5.90
C PHE A 24 -14.58 2.73 -4.89
N SER A 25 -13.86 1.75 -4.34
CA SER A 25 -14.38 0.85 -3.30
C SER A 25 -14.84 1.61 -2.05
N GLY A 26 -13.99 2.46 -1.49
CA GLY A 26 -14.27 3.23 -0.29
C GLY A 26 -15.36 4.29 -0.49
N ILE A 27 -15.31 5.06 -1.58
CA ILE A 27 -16.33 6.09 -1.90
C ILE A 27 -17.69 5.44 -2.13
N ARG A 28 -17.74 4.32 -2.87
CA ARG A 28 -18.99 3.58 -3.06
C ARG A 28 -19.60 3.19 -1.72
N TYR A 29 -18.79 2.66 -0.80
CA TYR A 29 -19.26 2.35 0.55
C TYR A 29 -19.78 3.60 1.27
N ALA A 30 -19.02 4.70 1.28
CA ALA A 30 -19.41 5.94 1.95
C ALA A 30 -20.71 6.55 1.40
N MET A 31 -20.98 6.41 0.10
CA MET A 31 -22.17 6.96 -0.55
C MET A 31 -23.41 6.05 -0.44
N THR A 32 -23.22 4.74 -0.49
CA THR A 32 -24.34 3.79 -0.63
C THR A 32 -24.52 2.85 0.55
N GLY A 33 -23.56 2.82 1.48
CA GLY A 33 -23.50 1.83 2.55
C GLY A 33 -23.34 0.39 2.04
N TYR A 34 -23.04 0.20 0.75
CA TYR A 34 -23.07 -1.12 0.12
C TYR A 34 -22.05 -2.08 0.73
N VAL A 35 -22.54 -3.12 1.37
CA VAL A 35 -21.77 -4.29 1.78
C VAL A 35 -22.11 -5.43 0.80
N PRO A 36 -21.12 -6.04 0.13
CA PRO A 36 -21.40 -7.16 -0.76
C PRO A 36 -21.93 -8.35 0.02
N GLU A 37 -23.04 -8.92 -0.45
CA GLU A 37 -23.54 -10.21 0.04
C GLU A 37 -22.61 -11.32 -0.45
N ILE A 38 -22.01 -12.04 0.49
CA ILE A 38 -21.15 -13.20 0.24
C ILE A 38 -21.85 -14.40 0.89
N PRO A 39 -22.08 -15.51 0.17
CA PRO A 39 -22.68 -16.70 0.75
C PRO A 39 -21.72 -17.40 1.72
N GLY A 40 -22.29 -18.10 2.69
CA GLY A 40 -21.55 -18.95 3.64
C GLY A 40 -20.68 -18.18 4.63
N ILE A 41 -19.63 -18.85 5.12
CA ILE A 41 -18.75 -18.39 6.20
C ILE A 41 -18.10 -17.04 5.86
N GLY A 42 -17.82 -16.77 4.58
CA GLY A 42 -17.26 -15.49 4.15
C GLY A 42 -18.20 -14.30 4.37
N GLY A 43 -19.51 -14.52 4.21
CA GLY A 43 -20.53 -13.52 4.53
C GLY A 43 -20.66 -13.26 6.02
N GLU A 44 -20.70 -14.32 6.82
CA GLU A 44 -20.74 -14.22 8.28
C GLU A 44 -19.52 -13.47 8.82
N TRP A 45 -18.34 -13.71 8.26
CA TRP A 45 -17.12 -12.98 8.60
C TRP A 45 -17.22 -11.49 8.27
N VAL A 46 -17.68 -11.14 7.06
CA VAL A 46 -17.87 -9.73 6.66
C VAL A 46 -18.93 -9.05 7.55
N GLN A 47 -20.02 -9.74 7.86
CA GLN A 47 -21.08 -9.22 8.72
C GLN A 47 -20.59 -9.02 10.16
N ALA A 48 -19.82 -9.95 10.71
CA ALA A 48 -19.21 -9.81 12.04
C ALA A 48 -18.28 -8.60 12.09
N ASN A 49 -17.46 -8.38 11.05
CA ASN A 49 -16.60 -7.21 10.93
C ASN A 49 -17.40 -5.89 10.81
N ALA A 50 -18.53 -5.91 10.11
CA ALA A 50 -19.43 -4.76 10.02
C ALA A 50 -20.07 -4.42 11.37
N ASN A 51 -20.43 -5.43 12.17
CA ASN A 51 -21.03 -5.27 13.49
C ASN A 51 -20.08 -4.62 14.51
N ILE A 52 -18.76 -4.88 14.39
CA ILE A 52 -17.73 -4.26 15.24
C ILE A 52 -17.13 -2.97 14.67
N TYR A 53 -17.75 -2.41 13.62
CA TYR A 53 -17.29 -1.21 12.91
C TYR A 53 -15.93 -1.34 12.16
N LEU A 54 -15.35 -2.54 12.10
CA LEU A 54 -14.05 -2.76 11.46
C LEU A 54 -14.14 -2.65 9.93
N TYR A 55 -15.23 -3.14 9.34
CA TYR A 55 -15.46 -3.01 7.90
C TYR A 55 -15.49 -1.53 7.46
N GLN A 56 -16.19 -0.70 8.24
CA GLN A 56 -16.32 0.73 8.02
C GLN A 56 -14.98 1.43 8.14
N ALA A 57 -14.22 1.09 9.19
CA ALA A 57 -12.87 1.62 9.39
C ALA A 57 -11.96 1.31 8.20
N ILE A 58 -11.99 0.07 7.68
CA ILE A 58 -11.22 -0.32 6.49
C ILE A 58 -11.67 0.48 5.26
N LYS A 59 -12.97 0.67 5.02
CA LYS A 59 -13.44 1.45 3.87
C LYS A 59 -13.04 2.92 3.92
N TYR A 60 -13.02 3.54 5.10
CA TYR A 60 -12.46 4.89 5.23
C TYR A 60 -10.93 4.89 5.05
N LEU A 61 -10.24 3.86 5.52
CA LEU A 61 -8.81 3.69 5.28
C LEU A 61 -8.52 3.58 3.77
N GLU A 62 -9.29 2.78 3.02
CA GLU A 62 -9.18 2.65 1.55
C GLU A 62 -9.33 4.00 0.84
N ILE A 63 -10.20 4.90 1.32
CA ILE A 63 -10.32 6.26 0.76
C ILE A 63 -9.02 7.04 1.00
N VAL A 64 -8.48 6.98 2.22
CA VAL A 64 -7.27 7.72 2.60
C VAL A 64 -6.04 7.17 1.86
N THR A 65 -5.83 5.85 1.89
CA THR A 65 -4.71 5.17 1.22
C THR A 65 -4.84 5.27 -0.30
N GLY A 66 -6.06 5.15 -0.83
CA GLY A 66 -6.39 5.38 -2.23
C GLY A 66 -6.07 6.81 -2.68
N ALA A 67 -6.41 7.83 -1.89
CA ALA A 67 -6.05 9.22 -2.17
C ALA A 67 -4.53 9.45 -2.14
N MET A 68 -3.84 8.90 -1.12
CA MET A 68 -2.37 8.94 -1.03
C MET A 68 -1.72 8.33 -2.27
N LEU A 69 -2.24 7.19 -2.72
CA LEU A 69 -1.76 6.50 -3.91
C LEU A 69 -2.11 7.24 -5.18
N PHE A 70 -3.32 7.75 -5.34
CA PHE A 70 -3.77 8.41 -6.56
C PHE A 70 -3.07 9.76 -6.78
N PHE A 71 -3.05 10.61 -5.76
CA PHE A 71 -2.40 11.93 -5.81
C PHE A 71 -0.88 11.89 -5.61
N ASN A 72 -0.29 10.70 -5.48
CA ASN A 72 1.14 10.51 -5.25
C ASN A 72 1.65 11.22 -3.96
N ARG A 73 0.82 11.25 -2.92
CA ARG A 73 1.11 11.91 -1.64
C ARG A 73 1.32 10.84 -0.58
N PHE A 74 2.58 10.60 -0.20
CA PHE A 74 2.97 9.52 0.72
C PHE A 74 2.56 8.10 0.24
N PRO A 75 2.86 7.70 -1.01
CA PRO A 75 2.42 6.43 -1.57
C PRO A 75 2.91 5.22 -0.74
N LEU A 76 4.13 5.28 -0.20
CA LEU A 76 4.68 4.21 0.63
C LEU A 76 3.87 4.01 1.93
N LEU A 77 3.48 5.09 2.59
CA LEU A 77 2.65 5.02 3.80
C LEU A 77 1.27 4.42 3.46
N GLY A 78 0.66 4.88 2.37
CA GLY A 78 -0.60 4.33 1.89
C GLY A 78 -0.52 2.82 1.65
N LEU A 79 0.55 2.34 1.00
CA LEU A 79 0.75 0.90 0.74
C LEU A 79 0.92 0.09 2.02
N ILE A 80 1.68 0.61 2.99
CA ILE A 80 1.90 -0.06 4.29
C ILE A 80 0.59 -0.16 5.08
N LEU A 81 -0.19 0.92 5.12
CA LEU A 81 -1.48 0.94 5.82
C LEU A 81 -2.51 0.02 5.16
N GLU A 82 -2.47 -0.10 3.84
CA GLU A 82 -3.37 -0.94 3.05
C GLU A 82 -2.98 -2.44 3.09
N PHE A 83 -1.72 -2.75 3.42
CA PHE A 83 -1.21 -4.12 3.34
C PHE A 83 -1.96 -5.14 4.23
N PRO A 84 -2.32 -4.86 5.49
CA PRO A 84 -3.12 -5.79 6.29
C PRO A 84 -4.51 -6.05 5.68
N ALA A 85 -5.11 -5.04 5.04
CA ALA A 85 -6.40 -5.18 4.38
C ALA A 85 -6.28 -6.09 3.15
N THR A 86 -5.26 -5.91 2.30
CA THR A 86 -5.07 -6.76 1.12
C THR A 86 -4.73 -8.21 1.48
N VAL A 87 -4.00 -8.45 2.58
CA VAL A 87 -3.75 -9.81 3.10
C VAL A 87 -5.06 -10.47 3.54
N ASN A 88 -5.91 -9.74 4.28
CA ASN A 88 -7.21 -10.25 4.71
C ASN A 88 -8.12 -10.55 3.51
N ILE A 89 -8.18 -9.64 2.54
CA ILE A 89 -8.97 -9.83 1.31
C ILE A 89 -8.43 -11.02 0.51
N PHE A 90 -7.11 -11.16 0.36
CA PHE A 90 -6.50 -12.32 -0.28
C PHE A 90 -6.90 -13.62 0.41
N TRP A 91 -6.78 -13.68 1.73
CA TRP A 91 -7.11 -14.87 2.50
C TRP A 91 -8.59 -15.25 2.33
N LEU A 92 -9.49 -14.28 2.55
CA LEU A 92 -10.93 -14.46 2.44
C LEU A 92 -11.33 -14.88 1.04
N ASN A 93 -10.86 -14.18 0.01
CA ASN A 93 -11.27 -14.40 -1.36
C ASN A 93 -10.63 -15.65 -2.00
N THR A 94 -9.45 -16.08 -1.56
CA THR A 94 -8.73 -17.21 -2.16
C THR A 94 -9.03 -18.53 -1.45
N PHE A 95 -9.07 -18.53 -0.11
CA PHE A 95 -9.17 -19.78 0.67
C PHE A 95 -10.55 -20.03 1.27
N ILE A 96 -11.33 -18.98 1.57
CA ILE A 96 -12.65 -19.13 2.22
C ILE A 96 -13.78 -19.07 1.19
N VAL A 97 -13.79 -18.02 0.37
CA VAL A 97 -14.86 -17.72 -0.60
C VAL A 97 -14.50 -18.22 -1.99
N GLY A 98 -13.21 -18.41 -2.26
CA GLY A 98 -12.69 -18.83 -3.54
C GLY A 98 -13.17 -20.23 -3.92
N GLY A 99 -14.21 -20.29 -4.76
CA GLY A 99 -14.85 -21.54 -5.14
C GLY A 99 -15.73 -21.40 -6.39
N PRO A 100 -16.38 -22.50 -6.83
CA PRO A 100 -17.17 -22.55 -8.07
C PRO A 100 -18.31 -21.52 -8.13
N GLU A 101 -18.84 -21.11 -6.97
CA GLU A 101 -19.97 -20.19 -6.83
C GLU A 101 -19.57 -18.72 -6.98
N MET A 102 -18.32 -18.37 -6.69
CA MET A 102 -17.81 -16.99 -6.76
C MET A 102 -16.41 -16.92 -7.41
N PRO A 103 -16.27 -17.33 -8.68
CA PRO A 103 -14.98 -17.44 -9.36
C PRO A 103 -14.25 -16.09 -9.49
N ARG A 104 -14.98 -14.96 -9.47
CA ARG A 104 -14.39 -13.61 -9.48
C ARG A 104 -13.46 -13.39 -8.28
N GLN A 105 -13.79 -13.94 -7.11
CA GLN A 105 -13.03 -13.71 -5.88
C GLN A 105 -11.63 -14.33 -5.95
N LEU A 106 -11.49 -15.46 -6.65
CA LEU A 106 -10.20 -16.11 -6.91
C LEU A 106 -9.24 -15.22 -7.72
N PHE A 107 -9.76 -14.24 -8.45
CA PHE A 107 -8.93 -13.29 -9.19
C PHE A 107 -8.66 -12.02 -8.38
N THR A 108 -9.70 -11.46 -7.75
CA THR A 108 -9.58 -10.15 -7.06
C THR A 108 -8.69 -10.22 -5.82
N GLY A 109 -8.78 -11.28 -5.01
CA GLY A 109 -7.93 -11.44 -3.82
C GLY A 109 -6.44 -11.45 -4.13
N PRO A 110 -5.95 -12.37 -4.97
CA PRO A 110 -4.54 -12.42 -5.37
C PRO A 110 -4.08 -11.16 -6.11
N GLN A 111 -4.95 -10.57 -6.94
CA GLN A 111 -4.64 -9.34 -7.66
C GLN A 111 -4.35 -8.18 -6.69
N GLU A 112 -5.18 -7.95 -5.68
CA GLU A 112 -5.00 -6.84 -4.73
C GLU A 112 -3.70 -6.96 -3.93
N LEU A 113 -3.40 -8.17 -3.42
CA LEU A 113 -2.16 -8.42 -2.70
C LEU A 113 -0.94 -8.29 -3.62
N PHE A 114 -1.03 -8.77 -4.87
CA PHE A 114 0.02 -8.64 -5.86
C PHE A 114 0.30 -7.17 -6.21
N LEU A 115 -0.74 -6.37 -6.49
CA LEU A 115 -0.59 -4.95 -6.82
C LEU A 115 0.01 -4.16 -5.66
N ASN A 116 -0.47 -4.39 -4.43
CA ASN A 116 0.11 -3.76 -3.25
C ASN A 116 1.58 -4.16 -3.09
N GLY A 117 1.91 -5.45 -3.18
CA GLY A 117 3.28 -5.96 -3.02
C GLY A 117 4.26 -5.42 -4.08
N VAL A 118 3.88 -5.42 -5.36
CA VAL A 118 4.70 -4.87 -6.45
C VAL A 118 4.95 -3.39 -6.24
N LEU A 119 3.92 -2.63 -5.85
CA LEU A 119 4.08 -1.21 -5.56
C LEU A 119 4.95 -1.00 -4.32
N LEU A 120 4.77 -1.78 -3.26
CA LEU A 120 5.56 -1.67 -2.04
C LEU A 120 7.05 -1.90 -2.35
N LEU A 121 7.38 -2.89 -3.18
CA LEU A 121 8.75 -3.11 -3.67
C LEU A 121 9.26 -1.97 -4.59
N ALA A 122 8.40 -1.44 -5.46
CA ALA A 122 8.79 -0.35 -6.35
C ALA A 122 9.08 0.97 -5.60
N TYR A 123 8.34 1.23 -4.51
CA TYR A 123 8.51 2.42 -3.68
C TYR A 123 9.49 2.20 -2.50
N SER A 124 9.80 0.95 -2.13
CA SER A 124 10.78 0.63 -1.06
C SER A 124 12.24 0.89 -1.45
N GLY A 125 12.53 1.21 -2.72
CA GLY A 125 13.84 1.74 -3.10
C GLY A 125 14.24 2.99 -2.31
N TRP A 126 13.27 3.78 -1.82
CA TRP A 126 13.50 4.88 -0.88
C TRP A 126 13.76 4.40 0.56
N MET A 127 13.22 3.25 0.96
CA MET A 127 13.49 2.63 2.26
C MET A 127 14.90 2.04 2.35
N TYR A 128 15.56 1.71 1.22
CA TYR A 128 16.96 1.24 1.24
C TYR A 128 17.90 2.25 1.93
N GLY A 129 17.65 3.55 1.77
CA GLY A 129 18.39 4.60 2.49
C GLY A 129 18.03 4.72 3.98
N ALA A 130 16.82 4.29 4.37
CA ALA A 130 16.32 4.35 5.75
C ALA A 130 16.66 3.09 6.57
N ILE A 131 16.75 1.92 5.94
CA ILE A 131 17.05 0.62 6.57
C ILE A 131 18.55 0.32 6.55
N ARG A 132 19.38 1.13 5.88
CA ARG A 132 20.84 1.04 6.03
C ARG A 132 21.14 1.10 7.53
N PRO A 133 21.73 0.04 8.13
CA PRO A 133 22.04 0.07 9.54
C PRO A 133 23.04 1.21 9.76
N LYS A 134 22.54 2.31 10.33
CA LYS A 134 23.38 3.42 10.76
C LYS A 134 24.01 2.96 12.06
N LEU A 135 25.33 2.73 12.01
CA LEU A 135 26.11 2.19 13.14
C LEU A 135 26.08 3.10 14.38
N GLU A 136 25.61 4.34 14.23
CA GLU A 136 25.53 5.32 15.31
C GLU A 136 24.06 5.65 15.62
N PRO A 137 23.59 5.48 16.87
CA PRO A 137 22.28 5.97 17.28
C PRO A 137 22.28 7.48 17.16
N LEU A 138 21.49 8.02 16.23
CA LEU A 138 21.32 9.45 16.06
C LEU A 138 20.04 9.88 16.79
N PRO A 139 20.13 10.58 17.93
CA PRO A 139 18.96 11.03 18.64
C PRO A 139 18.14 12.02 17.80
N ILE A 140 16.82 12.09 18.03
CA ILE A 140 15.88 12.94 17.27
C ILE A 140 16.31 14.42 17.28
N TRP A 141 16.93 14.89 18.36
CA TRP A 141 17.42 16.28 18.50
C TRP A 141 18.70 16.58 17.70
N ASP A 142 19.40 15.57 17.19
CA ASP A 142 20.59 15.70 16.35
C ASP A 142 20.28 15.59 14.85
N GLY A 143 19.02 15.69 14.44
CA GLY A 143 18.56 15.47 13.06
C GLY A 143 19.30 16.30 11.98
N ALA A 144 19.88 17.45 12.34
CA ALA A 144 20.73 18.25 11.44
C ALA A 144 21.99 17.50 10.95
N LYS A 145 22.51 16.55 11.74
CA LYS A 145 23.65 15.70 11.37
C LYS A 145 23.26 14.56 10.41
N ALA A 146 21.96 14.24 10.30
CA ALA A 146 21.46 13.16 9.44
C ALA A 146 21.52 13.48 7.95
N TYR A 147 21.60 14.77 7.60
CA TYR A 147 21.60 15.27 6.22
C TYR A 147 22.91 16.01 5.93
N VAL A 148 24.04 15.32 6.09
CA VAL A 148 25.29 15.77 5.47
C VAL A 148 25.37 15.08 4.11
N PRO A 149 25.18 15.79 2.98
CA PRO A 149 25.36 15.20 1.68
C PRO A 149 26.83 14.75 1.55
N GLU A 150 27.06 13.50 1.16
CA GLU A 150 28.40 12.95 0.88
C GLU A 150 29.19 13.77 -0.17
N LEU A 151 28.58 14.76 -0.82
CA LEU A 151 29.23 15.77 -1.66
C LEU A 151 30.33 16.60 -0.95
N LYS A 152 30.42 16.55 0.39
CA LYS A 152 31.55 17.16 1.14
C LYS A 152 32.68 16.19 1.50
N ALA A 153 32.61 14.92 1.11
CA ALA A 153 33.73 13.97 1.30
C ALA A 153 34.75 13.99 0.14
N GLY A 154 34.62 14.93 -0.80
CA GLY A 154 35.44 15.00 -2.02
C GLY A 154 36.31 16.25 -2.17
N THR A 155 36.43 17.10 -1.15
CA THR A 155 37.31 18.28 -1.22
C THR A 155 37.90 18.58 0.15
N LEU A 156 39.12 18.07 0.37
CA LEU A 156 40.34 18.84 0.65
C LEU A 156 41.36 17.91 1.34
N ASP A 157 42.17 17.22 0.54
CA ASP A 157 43.57 17.03 0.91
C ASP A 157 44.45 17.56 -0.23
N PRO A 158 45.07 18.75 -0.08
CA PRO A 158 46.07 19.21 -1.03
C PRO A 158 47.47 18.65 -0.76
N ARG A 159 47.76 17.96 0.36
CA ARG A 159 49.10 17.49 0.76
C ARG A 159 49.02 16.35 1.80
N GLY A 160 49.19 15.11 1.34
CA GLY A 160 49.35 13.91 2.17
C GLY A 160 49.54 12.65 1.34
#